data_AF-A0A9P1BWC1-F1
#
_entry.id   AF-A0A9P1BWC1-F1
#
_cell.length_a   1.000
_cell.length_b   1.000
_cell.length_c   1.000
_cell.angle_alpha   90.00
_cell.angle_beta   90.00
_cell.angle_gamma   90.00
#
_symmetry.space_group_name_H-M   'P 1'
#
loop_
_entity.id
_entity.type
_entity.pdbx_description
1 polymer ?
#
loop_
_entity_poly.entity_id
_entity_poly.type
_entity_poly.pdbx_seq_one_letter_code
_entity_poly.pdbx_strand_id
1 'polypeptide(L)'
;MRQSRWVIGFFALSLTCSFLLILEREIREYFAFRDRPLFRELVNKVPNARHVWFAWNLADTNNYLLWLFGKDKMYQIGLFGYHALMTNASWKALCTMDSDKDGLSNGVELGDPCCHWEPGALASGDFEIRHNLEYRRWLVSHPSHPTKRNKHVHSFPQTCAEEYDVEQYKRIFHDFYFSRLDEPMEDVPWSVVKMAAFAFMILQLSLWFAFGGLGDDLFTRKSPLSTGLRAFLIVLSFLYMDLSSGVIHLILDYAPPFLPIIGGLAGGFRYHHEDPTAICRISWFEYASHTHLLAVVVLFVLRLGPHSRGLRFFWVWGLVWSHLFQSAHRWTHFPPDELHWWVTGLQRMLVLSHERHMEHHQDLEKQFTILSGHTDLILDPLVKLLPAAHYDYWCVIGVLWFFLPVFVDLWLLSDEKMSSASGKVDDKV
;
A
#
# COMPACT_ATOMS: atom_id res chain seq x y z
N MET A 1 -37.38 -14.25 -9.31
CA MET A 1 -36.35 -14.14 -8.26
C MET A 1 -35.25 -15.21 -8.30
N ARG A 2 -35.51 -16.50 -8.63
CA ARG A 2 -34.41 -17.48 -8.83
C ARG A 2 -33.47 -17.10 -9.97
N GLN A 3 -33.98 -16.59 -11.09
CA GLN A 3 -33.16 -16.18 -12.24
C GLN A 3 -32.19 -15.03 -11.96
N SER A 4 -32.54 -14.04 -11.12
CA SER A 4 -31.64 -12.90 -10.86
C SER A 4 -30.42 -13.28 -10.00
N ARG A 5 -30.54 -14.29 -9.14
CA ARG A 5 -29.40 -14.80 -8.34
C ARG A 5 -28.35 -15.49 -9.22
N TRP A 6 -28.78 -16.25 -10.21
CA TRP A 6 -27.89 -16.87 -11.19
C TRP A 6 -27.20 -15.84 -12.07
N VAL A 7 -27.92 -14.79 -12.48
CA VAL A 7 -27.33 -13.71 -13.30
C VAL A 7 -26.28 -12.93 -12.53
N ILE A 8 -26.50 -12.60 -11.26
CA ILE A 8 -25.51 -11.88 -10.43
C ILE A 8 -24.30 -12.77 -10.12
N GLY A 9 -24.51 -14.04 -9.75
CA GLY A 9 -23.42 -14.98 -9.53
C GLY A 9 -22.60 -15.23 -10.80
N PHE A 10 -23.27 -15.36 -11.95
CA PHE A 10 -22.61 -15.52 -13.25
C PHE A 10 -21.85 -14.26 -13.67
N PHE A 11 -22.39 -13.06 -13.44
CA PHE A 11 -21.69 -11.82 -13.72
C PHE A 11 -20.48 -11.62 -12.81
N ALA A 12 -20.61 -11.88 -11.51
CA ALA A 12 -19.50 -11.81 -10.58
C ALA A 12 -18.41 -12.81 -10.96
N LEU A 13 -18.77 -14.07 -11.21
CA LEU A 13 -17.82 -15.10 -11.64
C LEU A 13 -17.18 -14.76 -12.98
N SER A 14 -17.94 -14.24 -13.95
CA SER A 14 -17.43 -13.86 -15.27
C SER A 14 -16.51 -12.64 -15.20
N LEU A 15 -16.83 -11.63 -14.38
CA LEU A 15 -15.94 -10.49 -14.13
C LEU A 15 -14.68 -10.93 -13.40
N THR A 16 -14.79 -11.81 -12.40
CA THR A 16 -13.63 -12.37 -11.71
C THR A 16 -12.78 -13.19 -12.68
N CYS A 17 -13.37 -14.08 -13.49
CA CYS A 17 -12.63 -14.85 -14.49
C CYS A 17 -12.01 -13.96 -15.57
N SER A 18 -12.71 -12.94 -16.05
CA SER A 18 -12.18 -12.00 -17.05
C SER A 18 -11.05 -11.15 -16.47
N PHE A 19 -11.20 -10.68 -15.23
CA PHE A 19 -10.16 -9.99 -14.49
C PHE A 19 -8.96 -10.91 -14.27
N LEU A 20 -9.18 -12.17 -13.88
CA LEU A 20 -8.12 -13.16 -13.70
C LEU A 20 -7.43 -13.52 -15.01
N LEU A 21 -8.13 -13.54 -16.16
CA LEU A 21 -7.54 -13.80 -17.48
C LEU A 21 -6.76 -12.59 -18.00
N ILE A 22 -7.25 -11.37 -17.76
CA ILE A 22 -6.51 -10.13 -18.07
C ILE A 22 -5.28 -10.06 -17.17
N LEU A 23 -5.45 -10.32 -15.88
CA LEU A 23 -4.36 -10.40 -14.91
C LEU A 23 -3.37 -11.48 -15.32
N GLU A 24 -3.81 -12.70 -15.69
CA GLU A 24 -2.95 -13.78 -16.16
C GLU A 24 -2.20 -13.39 -17.44
N ARG A 25 -2.84 -12.72 -18.39
CA ARG A 25 -2.21 -12.27 -19.63
C ARG A 25 -1.15 -11.21 -19.37
N GLU A 26 -1.47 -10.17 -18.61
CA GLU A 26 -0.53 -9.10 -18.24
C GLU A 26 0.62 -9.69 -17.40
N ILE A 27 0.30 -10.62 -16.50
CA ILE A 27 1.28 -11.38 -15.73
C ILE A 27 2.16 -12.24 -16.66
N ARG A 28 1.62 -12.91 -17.68
CA ARG A 28 2.40 -13.71 -18.66
C ARG A 28 3.29 -12.84 -19.53
N GLU A 29 2.77 -11.76 -20.09
CA GLU A 29 3.54 -10.84 -20.94
C GLU A 29 4.63 -10.14 -20.11
N TYR A 30 4.34 -9.82 -18.84
CA TYR A 30 5.35 -9.39 -17.86
C TYR A 30 6.35 -10.50 -17.51
N PHE A 31 5.93 -11.74 -17.32
CA PHE A 31 6.82 -12.85 -17.01
C PHE A 31 7.77 -13.16 -18.17
N ALA A 32 7.29 -13.10 -19.41
CA ALA A 32 8.12 -13.22 -20.60
C ALA A 32 9.21 -12.14 -20.69
N PHE A 33 8.99 -10.97 -20.07
CA PHE A 33 9.98 -9.90 -19.91
C PHE A 33 10.86 -10.05 -18.64
N ARG A 34 10.27 -10.52 -17.53
CA ARG A 34 10.92 -10.87 -16.25
C ARG A 34 11.82 -12.11 -16.37
N ASP A 35 11.71 -12.89 -17.44
CA ASP A 35 12.55 -14.05 -17.78
C ASP A 35 13.99 -13.69 -18.20
N ARG A 36 14.55 -12.62 -17.63
CA ARG A 36 16.00 -12.56 -17.38
C ARG A 36 16.21 -12.97 -15.91
N PRO A 37 16.42 -14.28 -15.61
CA PRO A 37 16.70 -14.80 -14.28
C PRO A 37 17.68 -13.93 -13.50
N LEU A 38 18.70 -13.40 -14.21
CA LEU A 38 19.73 -12.56 -13.64
C LEU A 38 19.20 -11.33 -12.89
N PHE A 39 18.18 -10.62 -13.40
CA PHE A 39 17.68 -9.40 -12.74
C PHE A 39 16.78 -9.69 -11.55
N ARG A 40 16.03 -10.80 -11.58
CA ARG A 40 15.31 -11.29 -10.40
C ARG A 40 16.30 -11.72 -9.30
N GLU A 41 17.37 -12.40 -9.70
CA GLU A 41 18.43 -12.79 -8.80
C GLU A 41 19.21 -11.58 -8.29
N LEU A 42 19.36 -10.52 -9.09
CA LEU A 42 20.10 -9.32 -8.69
C LEU A 42 19.52 -8.69 -7.42
N VAL A 43 18.19 -8.63 -7.31
CA VAL A 43 17.52 -8.12 -6.09
C VAL A 43 17.87 -8.94 -4.84
N ASN A 44 18.16 -10.22 -5.00
CA ASN A 44 18.59 -11.09 -3.91
C ASN A 44 20.11 -11.19 -3.77
N LYS A 45 20.87 -10.59 -4.70
CA LYS A 45 22.34 -10.60 -4.76
C LYS A 45 22.95 -9.23 -4.48
N VAL A 46 22.15 -8.26 -4.09
CA VAL A 46 22.57 -6.89 -3.83
C VAL A 46 21.91 -6.43 -2.53
N PRO A 47 22.63 -5.80 -1.59
CA PRO A 47 22.03 -5.27 -0.38
C PRO A 47 21.02 -4.18 -0.74
N ASN A 48 19.93 -4.09 0.02
CA ASN A 48 18.96 -3.01 -0.10
C ASN A 48 18.30 -2.81 -1.45
N ALA A 49 18.37 -3.79 -2.34
CA ALA A 49 17.70 -3.69 -3.62
C ALA A 49 16.18 -3.48 -3.49
N ARG A 50 15.58 -3.94 -2.39
CA ARG A 50 14.16 -3.69 -2.05
C ARG A 50 13.93 -2.40 -1.27
N HIS A 51 14.99 -1.79 -0.77
CA HIS A 51 15.01 -0.57 0.03
C HIS A 51 15.67 0.59 -0.73
N VAL A 52 15.74 0.54 -2.07
CA VAL A 52 16.12 1.66 -2.94
C VAL A 52 14.88 1.99 -3.77
N TRP A 53 14.16 2.98 -3.32
CA TRP A 53 12.69 3.07 -3.40
C TRP A 53 12.22 3.57 -4.77
N PHE A 54 13.12 4.26 -5.45
CA PHE A 54 12.95 4.78 -6.80
C PHE A 54 13.59 3.87 -7.86
N ALA A 55 14.23 2.77 -7.45
CA ALA A 55 14.76 1.74 -8.34
C ALA A 55 13.70 0.66 -8.53
N TRP A 56 12.76 0.90 -9.45
CA TRP A 56 11.83 -0.16 -9.89
C TRP A 56 12.59 -1.42 -10.37
N ASN A 57 13.81 -1.18 -10.82
CA ASN A 57 14.79 -2.15 -11.17
C ASN A 57 16.16 -1.45 -11.05
N LEU A 58 17.03 -1.91 -10.14
CA LEU A 58 18.39 -1.37 -10.03
C LEU A 58 19.13 -1.38 -11.38
N ALA A 59 18.75 -2.31 -12.26
CA ALA A 59 19.36 -2.49 -13.56
C ALA A 59 18.78 -1.64 -14.69
N ASP A 60 17.81 -0.76 -14.42
CA ASP A 60 17.13 0.03 -15.45
C ASP A 60 17.40 1.54 -15.24
N THR A 61 17.53 2.29 -16.34
CA THR A 61 17.63 3.76 -16.30
C THR A 61 16.28 4.46 -16.54
N ASN A 62 15.21 3.73 -16.87
CA ASN A 62 14.08 4.38 -17.53
C ASN A 62 13.04 5.05 -16.63
N ASN A 63 12.94 6.35 -16.93
CA ASN A 63 11.88 7.31 -16.71
C ASN A 63 10.53 6.81 -17.27
N TYR A 64 9.60 6.44 -16.40
CA TYR A 64 8.26 5.91 -16.73
C TYR A 64 7.49 6.74 -17.78
N LEU A 65 7.73 8.05 -17.83
CA LEU A 65 7.10 8.97 -18.79
C LEU A 65 7.39 8.64 -20.26
N LEU A 66 8.56 8.05 -20.59
CA LEU A 66 8.90 7.68 -21.97
C LEU A 66 8.11 6.47 -22.48
N TRP A 67 7.60 5.61 -21.59
CA TRP A 67 6.80 4.43 -21.94
C TRP A 67 5.38 4.81 -22.35
N LEU A 68 4.74 5.78 -21.67
CA LEU A 68 3.38 6.23 -21.96
C LEU A 68 3.23 6.86 -23.37
N PHE A 69 4.31 7.34 -23.98
CA PHE A 69 4.28 8.06 -25.26
C PHE A 69 4.88 7.30 -26.46
N GLY A 70 4.93 5.96 -26.39
CA GLY A 70 4.98 5.11 -27.59
C GLY A 70 6.18 5.34 -28.51
N LYS A 71 7.39 5.00 -28.05
CA LYS A 71 8.49 4.66 -28.95
C LYS A 71 9.04 3.30 -28.56
N ASP A 72 9.32 2.46 -29.57
CA ASP A 72 9.92 1.11 -29.50
C ASP A 72 11.34 1.07 -28.89
N LYS A 73 11.59 1.83 -27.83
CA LYS A 73 12.83 1.80 -27.10
C LYS A 73 12.71 0.70 -26.05
N MET A 74 13.23 -0.47 -26.44
CA MET A 74 13.82 -1.45 -25.53
C MET A 74 14.33 -0.72 -24.28
N TYR A 75 13.87 -1.18 -23.11
CA TYR A 75 14.40 -0.77 -21.82
C TYR A 75 15.92 -0.67 -21.88
N GLN A 76 16.44 0.53 -21.60
CA GLN A 76 17.89 0.71 -21.56
C GLN A 76 18.34 0.13 -20.23
N ILE A 77 19.08 -0.98 -20.29
CA ILE A 77 19.78 -1.49 -19.12
C ILE A 77 20.67 -0.35 -18.64
N GLY A 78 20.42 0.09 -17.41
CA GLY A 78 21.20 1.12 -16.76
C GLY A 78 22.63 0.68 -16.54
N LEU A 79 23.52 1.63 -16.27
CA LEU A 79 24.94 1.31 -16.18
C LEU A 79 25.24 0.33 -15.02
N PHE A 80 24.50 0.41 -13.91
CA PHE A 80 24.54 -0.62 -12.86
C PHE A 80 24.09 -2.00 -13.37
N GLY A 81 22.99 -2.05 -14.12
CA GLY A 81 22.48 -3.29 -14.71
C GLY A 81 23.46 -3.92 -15.69
N TYR A 82 24.17 -3.08 -16.45
CA TYR A 82 25.23 -3.50 -17.36
C TYR A 82 26.43 -4.03 -16.57
N HIS A 83 26.88 -3.32 -15.53
CA HIS A 83 27.92 -3.81 -14.63
C HIS A 83 27.53 -5.13 -13.94
N ALA A 84 26.25 -5.30 -13.60
CA ALA A 84 25.74 -6.53 -13.01
C ALA A 84 25.83 -7.70 -14.00
N LEU A 85 25.54 -7.46 -15.28
CA LEU A 85 25.77 -8.46 -16.33
C LEU A 85 27.25 -8.81 -16.47
N MET A 86 28.13 -7.80 -16.51
CA MET A 86 29.57 -7.98 -16.69
C MET A 86 30.24 -8.73 -15.53
N THR A 87 29.72 -8.55 -14.32
CA THR A 87 30.24 -9.18 -13.09
C THR A 87 29.51 -10.47 -12.72
N ASN A 88 28.58 -10.94 -13.57
CA ASN A 88 27.68 -12.05 -13.26
C ASN A 88 26.93 -11.89 -11.92
N ALA A 89 26.53 -10.66 -11.62
CA ALA A 89 25.87 -10.22 -10.39
C ALA A 89 26.67 -10.53 -9.11
N SER A 90 28.00 -10.54 -9.18
CA SER A 90 28.87 -10.66 -8.01
C SER A 90 28.88 -9.34 -7.23
N TRP A 91 28.24 -9.31 -6.05
CA TRP A 91 28.20 -8.10 -5.22
C TRP A 91 29.60 -7.58 -4.88
N LYS A 92 30.53 -8.46 -4.52
CA LYS A 92 31.91 -8.07 -4.21
C LYS A 92 32.59 -7.31 -5.35
N ALA A 93 32.28 -7.65 -6.60
CA ALA A 93 32.78 -6.93 -7.77
C ALA A 93 31.98 -5.66 -8.07
N LEU A 94 30.65 -5.71 -7.91
CA LEU A 94 29.76 -4.57 -8.14
C LEU A 94 29.99 -3.45 -7.13
N CYS A 95 30.12 -3.79 -5.85
CA CYS A 95 30.10 -2.86 -4.74
C CYS A 95 31.15 -1.74 -4.86
N THR A 96 32.35 -2.04 -5.35
CA THR A 96 33.42 -1.05 -5.52
C THR A 96 33.30 -0.21 -6.79
N MET A 97 32.36 -0.53 -7.68
CA MET A 97 32.14 0.23 -8.92
C MET A 97 31.30 1.47 -8.62
N ASP A 98 31.62 2.59 -9.26
CA ASP A 98 30.75 3.77 -9.36
C ASP A 98 29.99 3.63 -10.69
N SER A 99 28.78 3.07 -10.61
CA SER A 99 28.08 2.67 -11.82
C SER A 99 27.47 3.85 -12.55
N ASP A 100 26.97 4.87 -11.87
CA ASP A 100 26.37 6.02 -12.54
C ASP A 100 27.33 7.21 -12.71
N LYS A 101 28.57 7.07 -12.22
CA LYS A 101 29.68 8.03 -12.34
C LYS A 101 29.41 9.31 -11.56
N ASP A 102 28.65 9.22 -10.48
CA ASP A 102 28.40 10.38 -9.64
C ASP A 102 29.58 10.65 -8.68
N GLY A 103 30.42 9.65 -8.41
CA GLY A 103 31.55 9.70 -7.48
C GLY A 103 31.36 8.88 -6.20
N LEU A 104 30.22 8.20 -6.04
CA LEU A 104 29.96 7.22 -4.99
C LEU A 104 30.09 5.81 -5.55
N SER A 105 30.59 4.88 -4.74
CA SER A 105 30.54 3.47 -5.12
C SER A 105 29.14 2.92 -4.89
N ASN A 106 28.74 1.92 -5.68
CA ASN A 106 27.49 1.18 -5.49
C ASN A 106 27.32 0.72 -4.04
N GLY A 107 28.43 0.36 -3.37
CA GLY A 107 28.46 0.02 -1.95
C GLY A 107 27.97 1.15 -1.06
N VAL A 108 28.44 2.38 -1.25
CA VAL A 108 27.95 3.55 -0.50
C VAL A 108 26.46 3.76 -0.76
N GLU A 109 26.06 3.71 -2.03
CA GLU A 109 24.68 3.97 -2.46
C GLU A 109 23.67 2.92 -1.98
N LEU A 110 24.12 1.68 -1.80
CA LEU A 110 23.29 0.54 -1.40
C LEU A 110 23.54 0.11 0.05
N GLY A 111 24.28 0.91 0.82
CA GLY A 111 24.44 0.70 2.25
C GLY A 111 25.48 -0.35 2.68
N ASP A 112 26.38 -0.75 1.79
CA ASP A 112 27.54 -1.61 2.09
C ASP A 112 28.83 -1.02 1.50
N PRO A 113 29.34 0.11 2.02
CA PRO A 113 30.53 0.77 1.47
C PRO A 113 31.81 -0.04 1.58
N CYS A 114 31.83 -1.07 2.44
CA CYS A 114 32.97 -1.97 2.59
C CYS A 114 32.87 -3.28 1.81
N CYS A 115 31.77 -3.50 1.09
CA CYS A 115 31.61 -4.68 0.26
C CYS A 115 31.71 -5.98 1.05
N HIS A 116 31.20 -5.99 2.28
CA HIS A 116 31.20 -7.14 3.19
C HIS A 116 29.90 -7.94 3.12
N TRP A 117 28.83 -7.38 2.54
CA TRP A 117 27.56 -8.07 2.44
C TRP A 117 27.65 -9.27 1.50
N GLU A 118 26.99 -10.37 1.87
CA GLU A 118 26.90 -11.58 1.05
C GLU A 118 25.45 -12.04 0.89
N PRO A 119 25.05 -12.53 -0.30
CA PRO A 119 23.72 -13.08 -0.51
C PRO A 119 23.43 -14.21 0.48
N GLY A 120 22.30 -14.13 1.19
CA GLY A 120 21.90 -15.15 2.17
C GLY A 120 22.47 -14.97 3.58
N ALA A 121 23.35 -14.00 3.82
CA ALA A 121 23.79 -13.65 5.19
C ALA A 121 22.63 -13.24 6.12
N LEU A 122 21.51 -12.78 5.53
CA LEU A 122 20.25 -12.54 6.25
C LEU A 122 19.57 -13.82 6.77
N ALA A 123 19.81 -14.98 6.15
CA ALA A 123 19.18 -16.24 6.52
C ALA A 123 19.92 -17.00 7.64
N SER A 124 21.21 -16.71 7.87
CA SER A 124 21.98 -17.35 8.95
C SER A 124 21.81 -16.69 10.31
N GLY A 125 21.13 -15.54 10.38
CA GLY A 125 20.92 -14.81 11.64
C GLY A 125 22.16 -14.07 12.16
N ASP A 126 23.29 -14.13 11.46
CA ASP A 126 24.53 -13.44 11.84
C ASP A 126 24.53 -11.95 11.46
N PHE A 127 23.59 -11.53 10.62
CA PHE A 127 23.27 -10.12 10.41
C PHE A 127 22.23 -9.72 11.48
N GLU A 128 22.70 -9.52 12.72
CA GLU A 128 21.89 -9.06 13.86
C GLU A 128 21.01 -7.85 13.48
N ILE A 129 19.93 -7.62 14.23
CA ILE A 129 19.10 -6.41 14.15
C ILE A 129 19.93 -5.11 14.16
N ARG A 130 21.13 -5.13 14.78
CA ARG A 130 22.12 -4.04 14.71
C ARG A 130 22.64 -3.80 13.29
N HIS A 131 22.90 -4.85 12.52
CA HIS A 131 23.37 -4.79 11.14
C HIS A 131 22.25 -4.46 10.12
N ASN A 132 21.00 -4.87 10.37
CA ASN A 132 19.87 -4.46 9.51
C ASN A 132 19.63 -2.94 9.49
N LEU A 133 20.06 -2.25 10.54
CA LEU A 133 20.02 -0.79 10.59
C LEU A 133 21.37 -0.16 10.16
N GLU A 134 22.46 -0.91 10.22
CA GLU A 134 23.82 -0.46 9.86
C GLU A 134 23.97 -0.09 8.39
N TYR A 135 23.19 -0.68 7.49
CA TYR A 135 23.26 -0.33 6.07
C TYR A 135 22.48 0.93 5.70
N ARG A 136 21.54 1.38 6.55
CA ARG A 136 20.75 2.61 6.28
C ARG A 136 21.41 3.88 6.84
N ARG A 137 22.58 3.78 7.48
CA ARG A 137 23.38 4.94 7.93
C ARG A 137 24.08 5.67 6.78
N TRP A 138 24.05 5.09 5.59
CA TRP A 138 24.72 5.60 4.40
C TRP A 138 23.73 6.33 3.49
N LEU A 139 24.26 7.13 2.56
CA LEU A 139 23.45 7.81 1.54
C LEU A 139 22.81 6.78 0.61
N VAL A 140 21.63 6.27 0.96
CA VAL A 140 20.92 5.36 0.06
C VAL A 140 20.51 6.15 -1.19
N SER A 141 21.20 5.87 -2.29
CA SER A 141 20.91 6.43 -3.62
C SER A 141 20.78 5.31 -4.65
N HIS A 142 20.43 5.66 -5.88
CA HIS A 142 20.23 4.66 -6.92
C HIS A 142 21.46 4.62 -7.83
N PRO A 143 22.14 3.47 -7.92
CA PRO A 143 23.41 3.35 -8.64
C PRO A 143 23.30 3.40 -10.18
N SER A 144 22.11 3.73 -10.70
CA SER A 144 21.89 3.94 -12.14
C SER A 144 21.45 5.39 -12.42
N HIS A 145 21.42 6.27 -11.42
CA HIS A 145 20.77 7.58 -11.55
C HIS A 145 21.58 8.71 -10.86
N PRO A 146 22.53 9.33 -11.57
CA PRO A 146 23.57 10.19 -10.96
C PRO A 146 23.05 11.53 -10.42
N THR A 147 21.76 11.84 -10.64
CA THR A 147 21.13 13.12 -10.28
C THR A 147 20.29 13.06 -9.01
N LYS A 148 20.14 11.90 -8.37
CA LYS A 148 19.26 11.71 -7.20
C LYS A 148 20.02 11.62 -5.89
N ARG A 149 21.07 12.45 -5.71
CA ARG A 149 21.66 12.61 -4.38
C ARG A 149 20.68 13.35 -3.48
N ASN A 150 20.36 12.74 -2.34
CA ASN A 150 19.71 13.48 -1.28
C ASN A 150 20.71 14.50 -0.72
N LYS A 151 20.58 15.75 -1.17
CA LYS A 151 21.46 16.86 -0.76
C LYS A 151 21.33 17.20 0.73
N HIS A 152 20.31 16.68 1.41
CA HIS A 152 19.96 17.05 2.77
C HIS A 152 20.58 16.14 3.83
N VAL A 153 21.24 15.04 3.45
CA VAL A 153 21.89 14.12 4.38
C VAL A 153 23.40 14.38 4.38
N HIS A 154 23.89 15.11 5.38
CA HIS A 154 25.28 15.55 5.48
C HIS A 154 26.17 14.70 6.41
N SER A 155 25.57 13.74 7.13
CA SER A 155 26.17 13.11 8.31
C SER A 155 26.15 11.58 8.22
N PHE A 156 26.64 10.99 7.13
CA PHE A 156 26.92 9.56 7.06
C PHE A 156 28.35 9.28 7.55
N PRO A 157 28.65 8.08 8.07
CA PRO A 157 30.01 7.73 8.48
C PRO A 157 30.97 7.90 7.30
N GLN A 158 32.26 8.15 7.57
CA GLN A 158 33.25 8.26 6.49
C GLN A 158 34.00 6.94 6.26
N THR A 159 34.00 6.06 7.26
CA THR A 159 34.70 4.78 7.20
C THR A 159 33.85 3.68 7.80
N CYS A 160 34.09 2.43 7.38
CA CYS A 160 33.43 1.27 7.99
C CYS A 160 34.04 0.85 9.33
N ALA A 161 35.08 1.56 9.80
CA ALA A 161 35.66 1.32 11.12
C ALA A 161 34.87 2.03 12.24
N GLU A 162 33.95 2.93 11.88
CA GLU A 162 33.08 3.61 12.83
C GLU A 162 32.04 2.63 13.40
N GLU A 163 32.01 2.54 14.73
CA GLU A 163 31.02 1.74 15.46
C GLU A 163 29.61 2.22 15.12
N TYR A 164 28.66 1.29 15.06
CA TYR A 164 27.28 1.61 14.76
C TYR A 164 26.61 2.36 15.92
N ASP A 165 26.36 3.66 15.74
CA ASP A 165 25.58 4.49 16.66
C ASP A 165 24.09 4.50 16.23
N VAL A 166 23.28 3.73 16.96
CA VAL A 166 21.82 3.64 16.79
C VAL A 166 21.15 5.02 16.89
N GLU A 167 21.60 5.86 17.81
CA GLU A 167 20.99 7.16 18.06
C GLU A 167 21.39 8.17 16.98
N GLN A 168 22.62 8.10 16.47
CA GLN A 168 23.01 8.85 15.27
C GLN A 168 22.17 8.43 14.07
N TYR A 169 21.98 7.13 13.84
CA TYR A 169 21.15 6.63 12.75
C TYR A 169 19.71 7.16 12.85
N LYS A 170 19.07 7.05 14.02
CA LYS A 170 17.72 7.58 14.24
C LYS A 170 17.63 9.07 13.92
N ARG A 171 18.63 9.87 14.32
CA ARG A 171 18.70 11.30 13.98
C ARG A 171 18.80 11.53 12.47
N ILE A 172 19.73 10.84 11.79
CA ILE A 172 19.88 10.94 10.33
C ILE A 172 18.59 10.57 9.61
N PHE A 173 17.95 9.47 10.01
CA PHE A 173 16.72 9.02 9.40
C PHE A 173 15.57 9.99 9.65
N HIS A 174 15.47 10.53 10.87
CA HIS A 174 14.49 11.56 11.19
C HIS A 174 14.71 12.83 10.35
N ASP A 175 15.96 13.28 10.19
CA ASP A 175 16.30 14.42 9.34
C ASP A 175 15.96 14.14 7.87
N PHE A 176 16.23 12.94 7.36
CA PHE A 176 15.79 12.48 6.04
C PHE A 176 14.27 12.54 5.90
N TYR A 177 13.55 11.98 6.88
CA TYR A 177 12.10 11.86 6.87
C TYR A 177 11.41 13.21 6.70
N PHE A 178 11.97 14.26 7.31
CA PHE A 178 11.45 15.63 7.24
C PHE A 178 12.23 16.55 6.30
N SER A 179 13.21 16.03 5.56
CA SER A 179 14.16 16.86 4.79
C SER A 179 13.53 17.78 3.74
N ARG A 180 12.32 17.43 3.27
CA ARG A 180 11.59 18.17 2.23
C ARG A 180 10.33 18.85 2.77
N LEU A 181 10.15 18.93 4.10
CA LEU A 181 8.93 19.50 4.69
C LEU A 181 8.66 20.94 4.22
N ASP A 182 9.71 21.75 4.14
CA ASP A 182 9.64 23.17 3.76
C ASP A 182 9.57 23.43 2.25
N GLU A 183 9.59 22.38 1.42
CA GLU A 183 9.45 22.55 -0.03
C GLU A 183 8.06 23.11 -0.41
N PRO A 184 7.92 23.74 -1.58
CA PRO A 184 6.63 24.23 -2.04
C PRO A 184 5.59 23.11 -2.13
N MET A 185 4.32 23.50 -2.01
CA MET A 185 3.18 22.61 -2.29
C MET A 185 3.32 22.02 -3.70
N GLU A 186 3.06 20.72 -3.82
CA GLU A 186 3.06 20.01 -5.10
C GLU A 186 1.83 20.45 -5.91
N ASP A 187 2.04 20.88 -7.15
CA ASP A 187 0.96 21.25 -8.06
C ASP A 187 0.35 19.98 -8.67
N VAL A 188 -0.66 19.45 -7.99
CA VAL A 188 -1.41 18.28 -8.46
C VAL A 188 -2.66 18.75 -9.20
N PRO A 189 -2.79 18.48 -10.51
CA PRO A 189 -3.95 18.92 -11.28
C PRO A 189 -5.23 18.26 -10.75
N TRP A 190 -6.31 19.04 -10.71
CA TRP A 190 -7.61 18.58 -10.27
C TRP A 190 -8.08 17.35 -11.05
N SER A 191 -8.33 16.25 -10.34
CA SER A 191 -8.88 15.04 -10.95
C SER A 191 -10.41 15.13 -11.04
N VAL A 192 -10.92 15.42 -12.23
CA VAL A 192 -12.38 15.37 -12.53
C VAL A 192 -12.98 14.02 -12.16
N VAL A 193 -12.23 12.93 -12.34
CA VAL A 193 -12.66 11.57 -11.99
C VAL A 193 -12.87 11.43 -10.48
N LYS A 194 -11.94 11.93 -9.65
CA LYS A 194 -12.09 11.90 -8.19
C LYS A 194 -13.27 12.75 -7.71
N MET A 195 -13.51 13.92 -8.32
CA MET A 195 -14.68 14.74 -8.01
C MET A 195 -15.99 14.06 -8.39
N ALA A 196 -16.06 13.44 -9.56
CA ALA A 196 -17.22 12.66 -9.97
C ALA A 196 -17.48 11.47 -9.03
N ALA A 197 -16.41 10.80 -8.58
CA ALA A 197 -16.49 9.72 -7.60
C ALA A 197 -17.02 10.21 -6.24
N PHE A 198 -16.53 11.35 -5.76
CA PHE A 198 -17.02 11.99 -4.54
C PHE A 198 -18.51 12.36 -4.66
N ALA A 199 -18.93 12.98 -5.76
CA ALA A 199 -20.32 13.33 -6.00
C ALA A 199 -21.24 12.09 -6.03
N PHE A 200 -20.80 11.00 -6.68
CA PHE A 200 -21.53 9.73 -6.67
C PHE A 200 -21.67 9.16 -5.25
N MET A 201 -20.60 9.20 -4.46
CA MET A 201 -20.62 8.75 -3.06
C MET A 201 -21.65 9.55 -2.24
N ILE A 202 -21.64 10.88 -2.33
CA ILE A 202 -22.60 11.74 -1.64
C ILE A 202 -24.04 11.46 -2.08
N LEU A 203 -24.27 11.29 -3.39
CA LEU A 203 -25.59 10.94 -3.91
C LEU A 203 -26.08 9.60 -3.33
N GLN A 204 -25.21 8.58 -3.33
CA GLN A 204 -25.59 7.25 -2.86
C GLN A 204 -25.89 7.24 -1.35
N LEU A 205 -25.09 7.95 -0.55
CA LEU A 205 -25.33 8.13 0.89
C LEU A 205 -26.65 8.89 1.15
N SER A 206 -26.93 9.93 0.36
CA SER A 206 -28.17 10.69 0.45
C SER A 206 -29.39 9.84 0.13
N LEU A 207 -29.30 8.99 -0.90
CA LEU A 207 -30.38 8.05 -1.24
C LEU A 207 -30.61 7.00 -0.14
N TRP A 208 -29.55 6.49 0.49
CA TRP A 208 -29.69 5.58 1.64
C TRP A 208 -30.26 6.27 2.87
N PHE A 209 -29.89 7.53 3.09
CA PHE A 209 -30.43 8.34 4.18
C PHE A 209 -31.93 8.57 3.99
N ALA A 210 -32.34 9.04 2.81
CA ALA A 210 -33.73 9.38 2.50
C ALA A 210 -34.65 8.16 2.35
N PHE A 211 -34.16 7.08 1.72
CA PHE A 211 -35.01 5.95 1.30
C PHE A 211 -34.55 4.58 1.79
N GLY A 212 -33.29 4.45 2.22
CA GLY A 212 -32.68 3.17 2.61
C GLY A 212 -32.72 2.83 4.09
N GLY A 213 -33.31 3.72 4.91
CA GLY A 213 -33.39 3.59 6.37
C GLY A 213 -32.12 4.01 7.13
N LEU A 214 -31.09 4.53 6.44
CA LEU A 214 -29.82 4.87 7.08
C LEU A 214 -29.98 5.97 8.15
N GLY A 215 -30.89 6.93 7.94
CA GLY A 215 -31.16 7.96 8.95
C GLY A 215 -31.69 7.37 10.26
N ASP A 216 -32.54 6.35 10.18
CA ASP A 216 -32.99 5.62 11.37
C ASP A 216 -31.84 4.88 12.04
N ASP A 217 -31.00 4.22 11.24
CA ASP A 217 -29.88 3.42 11.75
C ASP A 217 -28.84 4.28 12.48
N LEU A 218 -28.58 5.50 11.98
CA LEU A 218 -27.64 6.45 12.57
C LEU A 218 -28.18 7.18 13.79
N PHE A 219 -29.43 7.67 13.75
CA PHE A 219 -29.89 8.70 14.69
C PHE A 219 -31.11 8.31 15.52
N THR A 220 -31.89 7.32 15.09
CA THR A 220 -33.17 7.05 15.75
C THR A 220 -33.14 5.76 16.58
N ARG A 221 -34.03 5.70 17.58
CA ARG A 221 -34.34 4.46 18.30
C ARG A 221 -35.28 3.54 17.50
N LYS A 222 -35.74 3.98 16.33
CA LYS A 222 -36.63 3.21 15.45
C LYS A 222 -35.87 2.29 14.48
N SER A 223 -34.54 2.31 14.52
CA SER A 223 -33.73 1.38 13.75
C SER A 223 -34.11 -0.07 14.10
N PRO A 224 -34.26 -0.95 13.10
CA PRO A 224 -34.38 -2.39 13.33
C PRO A 224 -33.05 -3.01 13.80
N LEU A 225 -31.93 -2.29 13.68
CA LEU A 225 -30.64 -2.73 14.21
C LEU A 225 -30.59 -2.43 15.71
N SER A 226 -30.35 -3.47 16.50
CA SER A 226 -30.16 -3.30 17.94
C SER A 226 -28.95 -2.40 18.23
N THR A 227 -28.96 -1.69 19.36
CA THR A 227 -27.83 -0.85 19.77
C THR A 227 -26.52 -1.64 19.89
N GLY A 228 -26.58 -2.87 20.41
CA GLY A 228 -25.41 -3.75 20.49
C GLY A 228 -24.85 -4.11 19.10
N LEU A 229 -25.72 -4.44 18.14
CA LEU A 229 -25.31 -4.74 16.77
C LEU A 229 -24.69 -3.51 16.09
N ARG A 230 -25.25 -2.31 16.27
CA ARG A 230 -24.67 -1.07 15.73
C ARG A 230 -23.27 -0.82 16.28
N ALA A 231 -23.08 -0.91 17.59
CA ALA A 231 -21.76 -0.75 18.21
C ALA A 231 -20.77 -1.79 17.69
N PHE A 232 -21.19 -3.05 17.58
CA PHE A 232 -20.36 -4.12 17.00
C PHE A 232 -19.94 -3.81 15.56
N LEU A 233 -20.87 -3.38 14.69
CA LEU A 233 -20.55 -3.06 13.29
C LEU A 233 -19.62 -1.85 13.15
N ILE A 234 -19.68 -0.88 14.06
CA ILE A 234 -18.74 0.26 14.10
C ILE A 234 -17.32 -0.23 14.40
N VAL A 235 -17.15 -1.06 15.43
CA VAL A 235 -15.84 -1.62 15.80
C VAL A 235 -15.33 -2.58 14.72
N LEU A 236 -16.20 -3.45 14.20
CA LEU A 236 -15.85 -4.39 13.14
C LEU A 236 -15.42 -3.66 11.86
N SER A 237 -16.13 -2.60 11.46
CA SER A 237 -15.73 -1.79 10.31
C SER A 237 -14.41 -1.06 10.55
N PHE A 238 -14.12 -0.61 11.78
CA PHE A 238 -12.83 0.00 12.11
C PHE A 238 -11.68 -0.99 11.90
N LEU A 239 -11.76 -2.18 12.52
CA LEU A 239 -10.73 -3.22 12.38
C LEU A 239 -10.62 -3.72 10.94
N TYR A 240 -11.75 -3.87 10.25
CA TYR A 240 -11.76 -4.26 8.85
C TYR A 240 -11.07 -3.21 7.96
N MET A 241 -11.32 -1.93 8.19
CA MET A 241 -10.70 -0.86 7.40
C MET A 241 -9.22 -0.66 7.75
N ASP A 242 -8.81 -0.90 9.01
CA ASP A 242 -7.40 -0.96 9.40
C ASP A 242 -6.67 -2.05 8.59
N LEU A 243 -7.20 -3.28 8.59
CA LEU A 243 -6.60 -4.39 7.84
C LEU A 243 -6.64 -4.14 6.33
N SER A 244 -7.75 -3.61 5.82
CA SER A 244 -7.87 -3.23 4.40
C SER A 244 -6.83 -2.18 4.00
N SER A 245 -6.54 -1.23 4.89
CA SER A 245 -5.53 -0.21 4.65
C SER A 245 -4.14 -0.83 4.51
N GLY A 246 -3.80 -1.82 5.35
CA GLY A 246 -2.54 -2.54 5.25
C GLY A 246 -2.42 -3.44 4.03
N VAL A 247 -3.50 -4.13 3.65
CA VAL A 247 -3.51 -4.94 2.41
C VAL A 247 -3.35 -4.06 1.16
N ILE A 248 -4.05 -2.91 1.09
CA ILE A 248 -3.88 -1.95 0.00
C ILE A 248 -2.45 -1.40 0.00
N HIS A 249 -1.95 -0.98 1.16
CA HIS A 249 -0.61 -0.40 1.27
C HIS A 249 0.44 -1.37 0.74
N LEU A 250 0.41 -2.62 1.20
CA LEU A 250 1.28 -3.69 0.73
C LEU A 250 1.18 -3.88 -0.80
N ILE A 251 -0.04 -3.94 -1.36
CA ILE A 251 -0.22 -4.02 -2.81
C ILE A 251 0.48 -2.85 -3.51
N LEU A 252 0.28 -1.61 -3.04
CA LEU A 252 0.78 -0.40 -3.68
C LEU A 252 2.29 -0.19 -3.50
N ASP A 253 2.90 -0.73 -2.46
CA ASP A 253 4.34 -0.69 -2.21
C ASP A 253 5.13 -1.53 -3.20
N TYR A 254 4.54 -2.65 -3.64
CA TYR A 254 5.22 -3.62 -4.50
C TYR A 254 4.63 -3.71 -5.90
N ALA A 255 3.46 -3.13 -6.15
CA ALA A 255 2.85 -3.13 -7.47
C ALA A 255 3.67 -2.31 -8.49
N PRO A 256 3.79 -2.80 -9.73
CA PRO A 256 4.36 -2.05 -10.81
C PRO A 256 3.64 -0.75 -11.15
N PRO A 257 4.37 0.34 -11.46
CA PRO A 257 3.79 1.62 -11.81
C PRO A 257 3.17 1.58 -13.21
N PHE A 258 3.55 0.60 -14.03
CA PHE A 258 2.99 0.38 -15.36
C PHE A 258 1.68 -0.38 -15.34
N LEU A 259 1.27 -0.98 -14.21
CA LEU A 259 0.01 -1.72 -14.19
C LEU A 259 -1.15 -0.79 -14.54
N PRO A 260 -2.06 -1.22 -15.44
CA PRO A 260 -3.23 -0.43 -15.74
C PRO A 260 -4.03 -0.22 -14.45
N ILE A 261 -4.62 0.97 -14.30
CA ILE A 261 -5.46 1.37 -13.16
C ILE A 261 -4.66 1.61 -11.87
N ILE A 262 -3.94 0.62 -11.34
CA ILE A 262 -3.27 0.71 -10.02
C ILE A 262 -1.85 1.26 -10.09
N GLY A 263 -1.21 1.25 -11.25
CA GLY A 263 0.19 1.63 -11.37
C GLY A 263 0.46 3.09 -11.04
N GLY A 264 -0.44 4.01 -11.42
CA GLY A 264 -0.34 5.41 -10.98
C GLY A 264 -0.41 5.57 -9.47
N LEU A 265 -1.28 4.79 -8.80
CA LEU A 265 -1.39 4.79 -7.34
C LEU A 265 -0.13 4.22 -6.68
N ALA A 266 0.38 3.10 -7.19
CA ALA A 266 1.62 2.48 -6.71
C ALA A 266 2.82 3.41 -6.92
N GLY A 267 2.89 4.12 -8.05
CA GLY A 267 3.90 5.15 -8.28
C GLY A 267 3.85 6.25 -7.23
N GLY A 268 2.65 6.77 -6.91
CA GLY A 268 2.46 7.78 -5.87
C GLY A 268 2.83 7.31 -4.46
N PHE A 269 2.42 6.10 -4.07
CA PHE A 269 2.78 5.51 -2.78
C PHE A 269 4.29 5.37 -2.61
N ARG A 270 4.98 5.00 -3.68
CA ARG A 270 6.43 4.76 -3.63
C ARG A 270 7.23 6.04 -3.74
N TYR A 271 6.70 7.03 -4.44
CA TYR A 271 7.23 8.39 -4.37
C TYR A 271 7.10 8.97 -2.96
N HIS A 272 5.98 8.75 -2.28
CA HIS A 272 5.84 9.13 -0.87
C HIS A 272 6.87 8.45 0.04
N HIS A 273 7.34 7.30 -0.38
CA HIS A 273 8.35 6.51 0.28
C HIS A 273 9.75 7.14 0.05
N GLU A 274 10.00 7.67 -1.14
CA GLU A 274 11.17 8.52 -1.45
C GLU A 274 11.12 9.89 -0.73
N ASP A 275 9.93 10.43 -0.57
CA ASP A 275 9.65 11.71 0.08
C ASP A 275 8.47 11.59 1.04
N PRO A 276 8.73 11.21 2.31
CA PRO A 276 7.69 10.99 3.32
C PRO A 276 6.76 12.20 3.45
N THR A 277 7.33 13.40 3.46
CA THR A 277 6.59 14.65 3.59
C THR A 277 5.76 15.07 2.37
N ALA A 278 5.87 14.42 1.21
CA ALA A 278 5.11 14.80 0.01
C ALA A 278 3.60 14.84 0.23
N ILE A 279 3.07 13.94 1.07
CA ILE A 279 1.63 13.89 1.39
C ILE A 279 1.17 15.06 2.28
N CYS A 280 2.12 15.69 3.00
CA CYS A 280 1.88 16.91 3.78
C CYS A 280 1.80 18.13 2.86
N ARG A 281 2.44 18.08 1.69
CA ARG A 281 2.53 19.17 0.70
C ARG A 281 1.48 19.10 -0.42
N ILE A 282 0.41 18.34 -0.23
CA ILE A 282 -0.78 18.36 -1.09
C ILE A 282 -2.03 18.70 -0.28
N SER A 283 -3.09 19.14 -0.95
CA SER A 283 -4.35 19.43 -0.27
C SER A 283 -4.91 18.16 0.39
N TRP A 284 -5.61 18.33 1.53
CA TRP A 284 -6.22 17.17 2.21
C TRP A 284 -7.22 16.44 1.32
N PHE A 285 -7.99 17.19 0.53
CA PHE A 285 -8.93 16.59 -0.41
C PHE A 285 -8.23 15.75 -1.47
N GLU A 286 -7.16 16.26 -2.08
CA GLU A 286 -6.40 15.52 -3.10
C GLU A 286 -5.85 14.20 -2.55
N TYR A 287 -5.36 14.23 -1.31
CA TYR A 287 -4.87 13.03 -0.64
C TYR A 287 -6.00 12.06 -0.28
N ALA A 288 -7.04 12.51 0.43
CA ALA A 288 -8.13 11.66 0.89
C ALA A 288 -8.97 11.07 -0.26
N SER A 289 -9.06 11.78 -1.39
CA SER A 289 -9.89 11.41 -2.53
C SER A 289 -9.40 10.18 -3.31
N HIS A 290 -8.19 9.68 -3.04
CA HIS A 290 -7.77 8.36 -3.52
C HIS A 290 -8.75 7.26 -3.08
N THR A 291 -9.34 7.38 -1.89
CA THR A 291 -10.34 6.41 -1.38
C THR A 291 -11.67 6.48 -2.13
N HIS A 292 -11.99 7.59 -2.78
CA HIS A 292 -13.29 7.78 -3.46
C HIS A 292 -13.42 6.86 -4.68
N LEU A 293 -12.32 6.58 -5.38
CA LEU A 293 -12.32 5.68 -6.54
C LEU A 293 -12.76 4.27 -6.14
N LEU A 294 -12.20 3.73 -5.05
CA LEU A 294 -12.58 2.42 -4.53
C LEU A 294 -13.97 2.43 -3.89
N ALA A 295 -14.33 3.52 -3.20
CA ALA A 295 -15.65 3.70 -2.60
C ALA A 295 -16.76 3.59 -3.65
N VAL A 296 -16.59 4.16 -4.85
CA VAL A 296 -17.58 4.06 -5.94
C VAL A 296 -17.82 2.60 -6.33
N VAL A 297 -16.77 1.79 -6.47
CA VAL A 297 -16.89 0.38 -6.83
C VAL A 297 -17.73 -0.38 -5.80
N VAL A 298 -17.42 -0.20 -4.51
CA VAL A 298 -18.15 -0.82 -3.41
C VAL A 298 -19.60 -0.35 -3.40
N LEU A 299 -19.84 0.95 -3.46
CA LEU A 299 -21.19 1.53 -3.44
C LEU A 299 -22.03 1.09 -4.65
N PHE A 300 -21.40 0.94 -5.82
CA PHE A 300 -22.06 0.41 -7.02
C PHE A 300 -22.48 -1.05 -6.83
N VAL A 301 -21.60 -1.91 -6.30
CA VAL A 301 -21.93 -3.31 -5.98
C VAL A 301 -23.06 -3.39 -4.95
N LEU A 302 -23.04 -2.51 -3.94
CA LEU A 302 -24.11 -2.37 -2.95
C LEU A 302 -25.42 -1.81 -3.54
N ARG A 303 -25.39 -1.23 -4.74
CA ARG A 303 -26.59 -0.75 -5.44
C ARG A 303 -27.27 -1.85 -6.25
N LEU A 304 -26.50 -2.80 -6.79
CA LEU A 304 -26.98 -3.84 -7.70
C LEU A 304 -27.71 -5.01 -6.99
N GLY A 305 -27.50 -5.18 -5.68
CA GLY A 305 -28.02 -6.32 -4.92
C GLY A 305 -29.00 -5.95 -3.81
N PRO A 306 -29.86 -6.89 -3.39
CA PRO A 306 -30.62 -6.75 -2.15
C PRO A 306 -29.69 -7.01 -0.96
N HIS A 307 -29.12 -5.95 -0.41
CA HIS A 307 -28.21 -6.03 0.74
C HIS A 307 -28.94 -5.67 2.05
N SER A 308 -28.49 -6.23 3.16
CA SER A 308 -29.09 -5.95 4.47
C SER A 308 -28.83 -4.51 4.91
N ARG A 309 -29.63 -4.03 5.88
CA ARG A 309 -29.36 -2.75 6.56
C ARG A 309 -28.03 -2.78 7.30
N GLY A 310 -27.65 -3.93 7.86
CA GLY A 310 -26.39 -4.13 8.55
C GLY A 310 -25.18 -3.91 7.64
N LEU A 311 -25.20 -4.49 6.43
CA LEU A 311 -24.09 -4.30 5.47
C LEU A 311 -23.97 -2.84 5.01
N ARG A 312 -25.10 -2.15 4.76
CA ARG A 312 -25.06 -0.71 4.43
C ARG A 312 -24.48 0.10 5.58
N PHE A 313 -24.92 -0.15 6.81
CA PHE A 313 -24.42 0.53 8.01
C PHE A 313 -22.92 0.28 8.20
N PHE A 314 -22.46 -0.96 8.01
CA PHE A 314 -21.04 -1.33 8.04
C PHE A 314 -20.22 -0.51 7.03
N TRP A 315 -20.67 -0.43 5.77
CA TRP A 315 -19.92 0.32 4.74
C TRP A 315 -19.98 1.83 4.91
N VAL A 316 -21.06 2.38 5.49
CA VAL A 316 -21.10 3.82 5.85
C VAL A 316 -20.00 4.15 6.84
N TRP A 317 -19.84 3.34 7.90
CA TRP A 317 -18.71 3.51 8.82
C TRP A 317 -17.37 3.18 8.17
N GLY A 318 -17.33 2.19 7.28
CA GLY A 318 -16.15 1.91 6.45
C GLY A 318 -15.67 3.12 5.65
N LEU A 319 -16.58 3.93 5.10
CA LEU A 319 -16.25 5.18 4.41
C LEU A 319 -15.75 6.27 5.37
N VAL A 320 -16.31 6.35 6.58
CA VAL A 320 -15.78 7.25 7.63
C VAL A 320 -14.35 6.86 7.98
N TRP A 321 -14.11 5.58 8.22
CA TRP A 321 -12.77 5.05 8.51
C TRP A 321 -11.82 5.16 7.32
N SER A 322 -12.32 5.13 6.08
CA SER A 322 -11.46 5.32 4.92
C SER A 322 -10.86 6.72 4.84
N HIS A 323 -11.65 7.73 5.17
CA HIS A 323 -11.17 9.10 5.27
C HIS A 323 -10.28 9.29 6.50
N LEU A 324 -10.63 8.64 7.62
CA LEU A 324 -9.81 8.71 8.83
C LEU A 324 -8.44 8.06 8.63
N PHE A 325 -8.33 6.92 7.93
CA PHE A 325 -7.02 6.31 7.73
C PHE A 325 -6.13 7.13 6.81
N GLN A 326 -6.68 7.78 5.79
CA GLN A 326 -5.89 8.74 5.00
C GLN A 326 -5.45 9.90 5.89
N SER A 327 -6.34 10.42 6.74
CA SER A 327 -5.96 11.51 7.64
C SER A 327 -4.90 11.08 8.66
N ALA A 328 -5.04 9.90 9.26
CA ALA A 328 -4.12 9.31 10.21
C ALA A 328 -2.74 9.08 9.57
N HIS A 329 -2.70 8.52 8.37
CA HIS A 329 -1.48 8.40 7.58
C HIS A 329 -0.84 9.77 7.38
N ARG A 330 -1.58 10.77 6.91
CA ARG A 330 -1.00 12.11 6.74
C ARG A 330 -0.47 12.70 8.05
N TRP A 331 -1.17 12.51 9.17
CA TRP A 331 -0.74 13.01 10.47
C TRP A 331 0.56 12.38 10.95
N THR A 332 0.89 11.14 10.57
CA THR A 332 2.19 10.55 10.92
C THR A 332 3.36 11.17 10.18
N HIS A 333 3.12 12.00 9.17
CA HIS A 333 4.16 12.70 8.41
C HIS A 333 4.32 14.19 8.75
N PHE A 334 3.55 14.69 9.72
CA PHE A 334 3.79 16.01 10.29
C PHE A 334 4.70 15.90 11.51
N PRO A 335 5.55 16.91 11.77
CA PRO A 335 6.24 17.02 13.05
C PRO A 335 5.23 16.96 14.21
N PRO A 336 5.48 16.18 15.27
CA PRO A 336 4.51 16.02 16.37
C PRO A 336 4.10 17.34 17.06
N ASP A 337 4.95 18.36 17.02
CA ASP A 337 4.72 19.70 17.57
C ASP A 337 3.85 20.60 16.67
N GLU A 338 3.70 20.26 15.38
CA GLU A 338 2.75 20.91 14.46
C GLU A 338 1.33 20.32 14.53
N LEU A 339 1.18 19.14 15.12
CA LEU A 339 -0.11 18.48 15.26
C LEU A 339 -0.93 19.09 16.40
N HIS A 340 -2.23 19.27 16.15
CA HIS A 340 -3.15 19.70 17.18
C HIS A 340 -3.27 18.65 18.31
N TRP A 341 -3.42 19.09 19.56
CA TRP A 341 -3.36 18.22 20.75
C TRP A 341 -4.33 17.02 20.74
N TRP A 342 -5.49 17.13 20.08
CA TRP A 342 -6.43 16.01 19.98
C TRP A 342 -5.95 14.95 18.99
N VAL A 343 -5.19 15.32 17.95
CA VAL A 343 -4.58 14.37 17.01
C VAL A 343 -3.51 13.58 17.74
N THR A 344 -2.61 14.25 18.47
CA THR A 344 -1.59 13.56 19.26
C THR A 344 -2.20 12.70 20.38
N GLY A 345 -3.31 13.14 20.97
CA GLY A 345 -4.13 12.32 21.88
C GLY A 345 -4.66 11.04 21.20
N LEU A 346 -5.20 11.15 19.98
CA LEU A 346 -5.65 9.99 19.21
C LEU A 346 -4.48 9.06 18.82
N GLN A 347 -3.34 9.59 18.41
CA GLN A 347 -2.15 8.79 18.03
C GLN A 347 -1.59 7.98 19.19
N ARG A 348 -1.80 8.44 20.43
CA ARG A 348 -1.40 7.70 21.64
C ARG A 348 -2.36 6.56 22.00
N MET A 349 -3.59 6.57 21.46
CA MET A 349 -4.67 5.69 21.95
C MET A 349 -5.28 4.79 20.88
N LEU A 350 -5.48 5.30 19.67
CA LEU A 350 -6.40 4.71 18.70
C LEU A 350 -5.90 4.74 17.26
N VAL A 351 -5.28 5.83 16.81
CA VAL A 351 -4.81 5.96 15.42
C VAL A 351 -3.29 5.83 15.34
N LEU A 352 -2.78 5.63 14.13
CA LEU A 352 -1.37 5.35 13.87
C LEU A 352 -0.47 6.46 14.41
N SER A 353 0.55 6.10 15.20
CA SER A 353 1.53 7.05 15.72
C SER A 353 2.63 7.35 14.70
N HIS A 354 3.26 8.51 14.86
CA HIS A 354 4.41 8.94 14.05
C HIS A 354 5.53 7.89 14.08
N GLU A 355 5.94 7.46 15.28
CA GLU A 355 7.05 6.54 15.48
C GLU A 355 6.79 5.19 14.81
N ARG A 356 5.58 4.65 14.98
CA ARG A 356 5.20 3.36 14.38
C ARG A 356 5.21 3.41 12.86
N HIS A 357 4.72 4.48 12.27
CA HIS A 357 4.73 4.59 10.82
C HIS A 357 6.13 4.91 10.28
N MET A 358 6.93 5.65 11.03
CA MET A 358 8.34 5.87 10.70
C MET A 358 9.12 4.55 10.68
N GLU A 359 8.82 3.61 11.58
CA GLU A 359 9.39 2.24 11.54
C GLU A 359 9.03 1.48 10.26
N HIS A 360 7.82 1.67 9.71
CA HIS A 360 7.47 1.15 8.39
C HIS A 360 8.39 1.75 7.32
N HIS A 361 8.58 3.08 7.29
CA HIS A 361 9.56 3.69 6.38
C HIS A 361 11.00 3.19 6.64
N GLN A 362 11.32 2.72 7.84
CA GLN A 362 12.63 2.13 8.13
C GLN A 362 12.78 0.66 7.70
N ASP A 363 11.73 -0.06 7.32
CA ASP A 363 11.83 -1.51 7.03
C ASP A 363 11.09 -1.88 5.74
N LEU A 364 9.93 -1.29 5.48
CA LEU A 364 9.01 -1.53 4.37
C LEU A 364 8.44 -2.94 4.28
N GLU A 365 8.95 -3.89 5.06
CA GLU A 365 8.47 -5.28 5.07
C GLU A 365 7.49 -5.58 6.22
N LYS A 366 7.10 -4.58 7.01
CA LYS A 366 6.17 -4.70 8.15
C LYS A 366 5.37 -3.42 8.38
N GLN A 367 4.37 -3.49 9.27
CA GLN A 367 3.59 -2.32 9.72
C GLN A 367 2.88 -1.57 8.59
N PHE A 368 2.21 -2.32 7.72
CA PHE A 368 1.57 -1.78 6.52
C PHE A 368 0.29 -1.00 6.83
N THR A 369 -0.36 -1.20 7.98
CA THR A 369 -1.64 -0.51 8.23
C THR A 369 -1.43 0.99 8.46
N ILE A 370 -2.33 1.80 7.90
CA ILE A 370 -2.22 3.27 7.94
C ILE A 370 -3.33 3.94 8.75
N LEU A 371 -4.24 3.17 9.37
CA LEU A 371 -5.27 3.70 10.27
C LEU A 371 -4.79 3.72 11.72
N SER A 372 -4.42 2.55 12.26
CA SER A 372 -4.18 2.37 13.70
C SER A 372 -3.02 1.46 14.07
N GLY A 373 -2.61 0.53 13.21
CA GLY A 373 -1.58 -0.45 13.56
C GLY A 373 -2.11 -1.74 14.18
N HIS A 374 -3.38 -1.79 14.62
CA HIS A 374 -3.87 -2.92 15.41
C HIS A 374 -3.86 -4.22 14.61
N THR A 375 -4.14 -4.17 13.31
CA THR A 375 -4.22 -5.38 12.47
C THR A 375 -2.88 -5.79 11.85
N ASP A 376 -1.79 -5.06 12.12
CA ASP A 376 -0.44 -5.53 11.80
C ASP A 376 -0.09 -6.82 12.57
N LEU A 377 -0.72 -7.07 13.72
CA LEU A 377 -0.58 -8.35 14.44
C LEU A 377 -1.01 -9.56 13.59
N ILE A 378 -1.82 -9.32 12.56
CA ILE A 378 -2.25 -10.32 11.57
C ILE A 378 -1.36 -10.23 10.33
N LEU A 379 -1.12 -9.02 9.80
CA LEU A 379 -0.36 -8.86 8.56
C LEU A 379 1.11 -9.22 8.67
N ASP A 380 1.81 -8.81 9.74
CA ASP A 380 3.26 -9.04 9.86
C ASP A 380 3.60 -10.55 9.89
N PRO A 381 2.87 -11.42 10.61
CA PRO A 381 3.05 -12.86 10.47
C PRO A 381 2.71 -13.40 9.08
N LEU A 382 1.65 -12.89 8.44
CA LEU A 382 1.27 -13.34 7.09
C LEU A 382 2.32 -12.98 6.05
N VAL A 383 2.97 -11.83 6.15
CA VAL A 383 4.05 -11.41 5.25
C VAL A 383 5.29 -12.30 5.36
N LYS A 384 5.54 -12.89 6.53
CA LYS A 384 6.60 -13.89 6.70
C LYS A 384 6.28 -15.21 5.98
N LEU A 385 5.00 -15.55 5.84
CA LEU A 385 4.55 -16.74 5.10
C LEU A 385 4.43 -16.47 3.60
N LEU A 386 4.00 -15.27 3.24
CA LEU A 386 3.79 -14.80 1.88
C LEU A 386 4.53 -13.47 1.70
N PRO A 387 5.75 -13.48 1.14
CA PRO A 387 6.58 -12.28 1.05
C PRO A 387 5.83 -11.10 0.43
N ALA A 388 5.99 -9.90 1.01
CA ALA A 388 5.27 -8.69 0.57
C ALA A 388 5.51 -8.35 -0.92
N ALA A 389 6.70 -8.68 -1.43
CA ALA A 389 7.07 -8.55 -2.84
C ALA A 389 6.16 -9.30 -3.82
N HIS A 390 5.38 -10.29 -3.36
CA HIS A 390 4.37 -10.97 -4.17
C HIS A 390 3.06 -10.19 -4.24
N TYR A 391 3.12 -8.96 -4.75
CA TYR A 391 1.94 -8.08 -4.89
C TYR A 391 0.79 -8.76 -5.65
N ASP A 392 1.07 -9.73 -6.53
CA ASP A 392 0.11 -10.50 -7.30
C ASP A 392 -0.78 -11.38 -6.40
N TYR A 393 -0.19 -12.11 -5.45
CA TYR A 393 -0.97 -12.86 -4.46
C TYR A 393 -1.74 -11.92 -3.53
N TRP A 394 -1.11 -10.82 -3.12
CA TRP A 394 -1.76 -9.82 -2.28
C TRP A 394 -2.91 -9.10 -2.99
N CYS A 395 -2.84 -8.88 -4.30
CA CYS A 395 -3.96 -8.40 -5.11
C CYS A 395 -5.16 -9.36 -5.04
N VAL A 396 -4.94 -10.67 -5.19
CA VAL A 396 -6.01 -11.67 -5.08
C VAL A 396 -6.60 -11.68 -3.67
N ILE A 397 -5.75 -11.68 -2.65
CA ILE A 397 -6.18 -11.60 -1.23
C ILE A 397 -7.00 -10.32 -1.00
N GLY A 398 -6.53 -9.18 -1.50
CA GLY A 398 -7.20 -7.89 -1.39
C GLY A 398 -8.58 -7.92 -2.02
N VAL A 399 -8.71 -8.42 -3.25
CA VAL A 399 -10.02 -8.57 -3.91
C VAL A 399 -10.96 -9.45 -3.09
N LEU A 400 -10.51 -10.64 -2.67
CA LEU A 400 -11.32 -11.55 -1.86
C LEU A 400 -11.74 -10.91 -0.53
N TRP A 401 -10.81 -10.21 0.12
CA TRP A 401 -11.03 -9.49 1.37
C TRP A 401 -12.08 -8.38 1.18
N PHE A 402 -11.94 -7.54 0.14
CA PHE A 402 -12.85 -6.43 -0.14
C PHE A 402 -14.30 -6.88 -0.35
N PHE A 403 -14.50 -8.05 -0.98
CA PHE A 403 -15.84 -8.59 -1.24
C PHE A 403 -16.37 -9.50 -0.12
N LEU A 404 -15.56 -9.85 0.87
CA LEU A 404 -15.96 -10.75 1.95
C LEU A 404 -17.24 -10.29 2.69
N PRO A 405 -17.39 -9.01 3.09
CA PRO A 405 -18.63 -8.57 3.76
C PRO A 405 -19.87 -8.73 2.88
N VAL A 406 -19.74 -8.53 1.56
CA VAL A 406 -20.84 -8.70 0.60
C VAL A 406 -21.24 -10.16 0.49
N PHE A 407 -20.27 -11.07 0.41
CA PHE A 407 -20.55 -12.51 0.35
C PHE A 407 -21.21 -13.03 1.63
N VAL A 408 -20.72 -12.60 2.80
CA VAL A 408 -21.32 -12.97 4.08
C VAL A 408 -22.77 -12.49 4.18
N ASP A 409 -23.06 -11.24 3.77
CA ASP A 409 -24.41 -10.70 3.80
C ASP A 409 -25.38 -11.48 2.89
N LEU A 410 -24.95 -11.77 1.66
CA LEU A 410 -25.76 -12.53 0.70
C LEU A 410 -26.03 -13.96 1.18
N TRP A 411 -25.05 -14.58 1.85
CA TRP A 411 -25.19 -15.90 2.46
C TRP A 411 -26.23 -15.88 3.58
N LEU A 412 -26.15 -14.92 4.52
CA LEU A 412 -27.13 -14.79 5.62
C LEU A 412 -28.56 -14.55 5.09
N LEU A 413 -28.72 -13.67 4.11
CA LEU A 413 -30.01 -13.39 3.47
C LEU A 413 -30.58 -14.59 2.69
N SER A 414 -29.73 -15.55 2.31
CA SER A 414 -30.18 -16.79 1.67
C SER A 414 -30.80 -17.75 2.67
N ASP A 415 -30.23 -17.82 3.87
CA ASP A 415 -30.62 -18.75 4.92
C ASP A 415 -31.96 -18.35 5.58
N GLU A 416 -32.16 -17.05 5.84
CA GLU A 416 -33.44 -16.54 6.35
C GLU A 416 -34.63 -16.86 5.43
N LYS A 417 -34.39 -16.82 4.11
CA LYS A 417 -35.43 -17.15 3.11
C LYS A 417 -35.74 -18.64 3.09
N MET A 418 -34.78 -19.50 3.39
CA MET A 418 -35.01 -20.95 3.47
C MET A 418 -35.77 -21.30 4.75
N SER A 419 -35.38 -20.72 5.89
CA SER A 419 -36.03 -20.92 7.18
C SER A 419 -37.49 -20.41 7.21
N SER A 420 -37.77 -19.27 6.58
CA SER A 420 -39.14 -18.74 6.47
C SER A 420 -40.02 -19.52 5.47
N ALA A 421 -39.43 -20.27 4.55
CA ALA A 421 -40.15 -21.14 3.62
C ALA A 421 -40.50 -22.50 4.24
N SER A 422 -39.63 -23.07 5.08
CA SER A 422 -39.87 -24.35 5.75
C SER A 422 -40.91 -24.25 6.87
N GLY A 423 -40.93 -23.16 7.64
CA GLY A 423 -41.85 -22.96 8.77
C GLY A 423 -43.34 -22.79 8.41
N LYS A 424 -43.72 -22.86 7.13
CA LYS A 424 -45.12 -22.75 6.69
C LYS A 424 -45.79 -24.10 6.34
N VAL A 425 -45.11 -25.22 6.50
CA VAL A 425 -45.62 -26.52 6.04
C VAL A 425 -46.35 -27.32 7.12
N ASP A 426 -46.15 -27.06 8.41
CA ASP A 426 -46.60 -27.98 9.47
C ASP A 426 -47.92 -27.64 10.22
N ASP A 427 -48.65 -26.58 9.84
CA ASP A 427 -49.93 -26.21 10.53
C ASP A 427 -51.20 -26.65 9.77
N LYS A 428 -51.11 -27.69 8.92
CA LYS A 428 -52.28 -28.33 8.30
C LYS A 428 -52.18 -29.86 8.35
N VAL A 429 -52.28 -30.43 9.54
CA VAL A 429 -52.70 -31.84 9.74
C VAL A 429 -53.76 -31.89 10.82
#